data_AF-A0A6M2BVQ2-F1
#
_entry.id   AF-A0A6M2BVQ2-F1
#
_cell.length_a   1.000
_cell.length_b   1.000
_cell.length_c   1.000
_cell.angle_alpha   90.00
_cell.angle_beta   90.00
_cell.angle_gamma   90.00
#
_symmetry.space_group_name_H-M   'P 1'
#
loop_
_entity.id
_entity.type
_entity.pdbx_description
1 polymer ?
#
loop_
_entity_poly.entity_id
_entity_poly.type
_entity_poly.pdbx_seq_one_letter_code
_entity_poly.pdbx_strand_id
1 'polypeptide(L)' 'MNNSEYVKSLRGKDAKALDEELAALRREQFNLRMQQAAGQATKPHLMRDARKKIAKVKTIARQVKAS' A
#
# COMPACT_ATOMS: atom_id res chain seq x y z
N MET A 1 13.49 2.04 -3.42
CA MET A 1 13.14 2.63 -2.11
C MET A 1 13.10 1.53 -1.09
N ASN A 2 13.86 1.65 -0.01
CA ASN A 2 13.94 0.58 0.97
C ASN A 2 12.66 0.53 1.80
N ASN A 3 12.24 -0.67 2.18
CA ASN A 3 11.00 -0.92 2.91
C ASN A 3 10.93 -0.19 4.28
N SER A 4 12.09 0.16 4.84
CA SER A 4 12.26 0.92 6.07
C SER A 4 12.02 2.42 5.86
N GLU A 5 12.55 2.99 4.78
CA GLU A 5 12.37 4.41 4.45
C GLU A 5 10.92 4.74 4.13
N TYR A 6 10.22 3.83 3.43
CA TYR A 6 8.79 3.97 3.16
C TYR A 6 7.96 4.01 4.45
N VAL A 7 8.31 3.22 5.48
CA VAL A 7 7.59 3.26 6.77
C VAL A 7 7.86 4.57 7.50
N LYS A 8 9.09 5.09 7.44
CA LYS A 8 9.43 6.39 8.03
C LYS A 8 8.63 7.51 7.38
N SER A 9 8.51 7.54 6.05
CA SER A 9 7.76 8.59 5.36
C SER A 9 6.26 8.56 5.66
N LEU A 10 5.68 7.39 5.91
CA LEU A 10 4.27 7.26 6.30
C LEU A 10 3.97 7.83 7.70
N ARG A 11 4.93 7.80 8.64
CA ARG A 11 4.72 8.34 10.00
C ARG A 11 4.62 9.86 10.04
N GLY A 12 5.15 10.55 9.04
CA GLY A 12 5.07 12.02 8.92
C GLY A 12 3.85 12.52 8.14
N LYS A 13 2.95 11.63 7.70
CA LYS A 13 1.75 11.98 6.94
C LYS A 13 0.53 12.11 7.87
N ASP A 14 -0.36 13.05 7.53
CA ASP A 14 -1.65 13.20 8.19
C ASP A 14 -2.61 12.05 7.89
N ALA A 15 -3.63 11.87 8.74
CA ALA A 15 -4.63 10.83 8.60
C ALA A 15 -5.31 10.81 7.22
N LYS A 16 -5.62 11.98 6.65
CA LYS A 16 -6.19 12.09 5.30
C LYS A 16 -5.23 11.60 4.22
N ALA A 17 -3.96 12.00 4.30
CA ALA A 17 -2.93 11.57 3.36
C ALA A 17 -2.65 10.06 3.44
N LEU A 18 -2.79 9.45 4.63
CA LEU A 18 -2.71 8.01 4.81
C LEU A 18 -3.91 7.28 4.17
N ASP A 19 -5.12 7.83 4.30
CA ASP A 19 -6.32 7.26 3.68
C ASP A 19 -6.28 7.39 2.13
N GLU A 20 -5.73 8.48 1.60
CA GLU A 20 -5.48 8.65 0.15
C GLU A 20 -4.45 7.66 -0.39
N GLU A 21 -3.32 7.49 0.32
CA GLU A 21 -2.31 6.48 -0.01
C GLU A 21 -2.91 5.07 -0.01
N LEU A 22 -3.75 4.75 0.98
CA LEU A 22 -4.45 3.48 1.07
C LEU A 22 -5.36 3.25 -0.14
N ALA A 23 -6.09 4.29 -0.58
CA ALA A 23 -6.96 4.22 -1.75
C ALA A 23 -6.15 4.01 -3.05
N ALA A 24 -4.99 4.67 -3.18
CA ALA A 24 -4.09 4.49 -4.30
C ALA A 24 -3.54 3.04 -4.37
N LEU A 25 -3.05 2.52 -3.24
CA LEU A 25 -2.54 1.13 -3.16
C LEU A 25 -3.61 0.09 -3.45
N ARG A 26 -4.87 0.34 -3.06
CA ARG A 26 -6.00 -0.55 -3.39
C ARG A 26 -6.31 -0.55 -4.88
N ARG A 27 -6.23 0.60 -5.54
CA ARG A 27 -6.36 0.70 -7.01
C ARG A 27 -5.23 -0.05 -7.71
N GLU A 28 -3.99 0.11 -7.26
CA GLU A 28 -2.85 -0.66 -7.77
C GLU A 28 -3.08 -2.17 -7.63
N GLN A 29 -3.53 -2.62 -6.45
CA GLN A 29 -3.84 -4.03 -6.21
C GLN A 29 -4.97 -4.55 -7.12
N PHE A 30 -6.00 -3.74 -7.37
CA PHE A 30 -7.07 -4.09 -8.29
C PHE A 30 -6.55 -4.25 -9.72
N ASN A 31 -5.76 -3.30 -10.20
CA ASN A 31 -5.15 -3.36 -11.52
C ASN A 31 -4.25 -4.60 -11.68
N LEU A 32 -3.45 -4.94 -10.67
CA LEU A 32 -2.63 -6.15 -10.68
C LEU A 32 -3.48 -7.43 -10.75
N ARG A 33 -4.64 -7.47 -10.07
CA ARG A 33 -5.59 -8.60 -10.19
C ARG A 33 -6.20 -8.67 -11.58
N MET A 34 -6.57 -7.53 -12.17
CA MET A 34 -7.12 -7.47 -13.52
C MET A 34 -6.11 -7.92 -14.57
N GLN A 35 -4.85 -7.47 -14.46
CA GLN A 35 -3.77 -7.92 -15.35
C GLN A 35 -3.53 -9.44 -15.25
N GLN A 36 -3.58 -9.98 -14.03
CA GLN A 36 -3.45 -11.42 -13.81
C GLN A 36 -4.64 -12.19 -14.42
N ALA A 37 -5.87 -11.69 -14.26
CA ALA A 37 -7.06 -12.29 -14.84
C ALA A 37 -7.07 -12.21 -16.39
N ALA A 38 -6.51 -11.15 -16.96
CA ALA A 38 -6.36 -10.98 -18.41
C ALA A 38 -5.27 -11.87 -19.03
N GLY A 39 -4.57 -12.70 -18.24
CA GLY A 39 -3.51 -13.58 -18.72
C GLY A 39 -2.22 -12.86 -19.09
N GLN A 40 -2.06 -11.58 -18.73
CA GLN A 40 -0.81 -10.87 -18.94
C GLN A 40 0.27 -11.37 -17.97
N ALA A 41 1.53 -11.37 -18.41
CA ALA A 41 2.66 -11.73 -17.58
C ALA A 41 2.81 -10.74 -16.41
N THR A 42 2.22 -11.07 -15.27
CA THR A 42 2.31 -10.27 -14.05
C THR A 42 3.50 -10.72 -13.22
N LYS A 43 4.19 -9.75 -12.59
CA LYS A 43 5.27 -10.00 -11.65
C LYS A 43 4.69 -10.37 -10.28
N PRO A 44 4.76 -11.63 -9.80
CA PRO A 44 4.06 -12.06 -8.58
C PRO A 44 4.51 -11.33 -7.31
N HIS A 45 5.77 -10.85 -7.30
CA HIS A 45 6.31 -10.06 -6.19
C HIS A 45 5.58 -8.72 -6.01
N LEU A 46 5.08 -8.09 -7.09
CA LEU A 46 4.34 -6.82 -7.01
C LEU A 46 3.04 -6.98 -6.22
N MET A 47 2.32 -8.10 -6.41
CA MET A 47 1.12 -8.41 -5.62
C MET A 47 1.44 -8.60 -4.13
N ARG A 48 2.58 -9.22 -3.82
CA ARG A 48 3.05 -9.36 -2.43
C ARG A 48 3.42 -8.01 -1.84
N ASP A 49 4.08 -7.14 -2.61
CA ASP A 49 4.53 -5.83 -2.15
C ASP A 49 3.36 -4.87 -1.94
N ALA A 50 2.39 -4.83 -2.85
CA ALA A 50 1.16 -4.05 -2.69
C ALA A 50 0.42 -4.45 -1.40
N ARG A 51 0.28 -5.77 -1.12
CA ARG A 51 -0.32 -6.26 0.14
C ARG A 51 0.44 -5.79 1.38
N LYS A 52 1.78 -5.86 1.36
CA LYS A 52 2.62 -5.41 2.48
C LYS A 52 2.52 -3.90 2.70
N LYS A 53 2.52 -3.09 1.63
CA LYS A 53 2.35 -1.63 1.73
C LYS A 53 1.00 -1.28 2.36
N ILE A 54 -0.09 -1.91 1.91
CA ILE A 54 -1.43 -1.72 2.47
C ILE A 54 -1.46 -2.04 3.97
N ALA A 55 -0.87 -3.17 4.39
CA ALA A 55 -0.82 -3.54 5.80
C ALA A 55 -0.12 -2.48 6.66
N LYS A 56 1.02 -1.96 6.18
CA LYS A 56 1.79 -0.91 6.88
C LYS A 56 1.06 0.40 7.01
N VAL A 57 0.43 0.87 5.93
CA VAL A 57 -0.38 2.10 5.94
C VAL A 57 -1.51 1.96 6.96
N LYS A 58 -2.21 0.82 6.99
CA LYS A 58 -3.24 0.55 8.00
C LYS A 58 -2.69 0.55 9.42
N THR A 59 -1.53 -0.06 9.66
CA THR A 59 -0.90 -0.07 10.99
C THR A 59 -0.60 1.34 11.47
N ILE A 60 0.01 2.18 10.63
CA ILE A 60 0.35 3.57 11.00
C ILE A 60 -0.92 4.41 11.14
N ALA A 61 -1.90 4.27 10.25
CA ALA A 61 -3.18 4.96 10.38
C ALA A 61 -3.90 4.60 11.69
N ARG A 62 -3.81 3.34 12.14
CA ARG A 62 -4.32 2.92 13.46
C ARG A 62 -3.54 3.57 14.61
N GLN A 63 -2.21 3.68 14.50
CA GLN A 63 -1.37 4.35 15.50
C GLN A 63 -1.71 5.84 15.61
N VAL A 64 -1.85 6.54 14.48
CA VAL A 64 -2.22 7.97 14.42
C VAL A 64 -3.62 8.22 14.99
N LYS A 65 -4.59 7.34 14.73
CA LYS A 65 -5.97 7.47 15.26
C LYS A 65 -6.10 7.11 16.74
N ALA A 66 -5.17 6.33 17.29
CA ALA A 66 -5.17 5.89 18.68
C ALA A 66 -4.33 6.79 19.61
N SER A 67 -3.61 7.76 19.04
CA SER A 67 -2.87 8.80 19.76
C SER A 67 -3.74 10.05 19.88
#